data_AF-A0A0W8E9L2-F1
#
_entry.id   AF-A0A0W8E9L2-F1
#
_cell.length_a   1.000
_cell.length_b   1.000
_cell.length_c   1.000
_cell.angle_alpha   90.00
_cell.angle_beta   90.00
_cell.angle_gamma   90.00
#
_symmetry.space_group_name_H-M   'P 1'
#
loop_
_entity.id
_entity.type
_entity.pdbx_description
1 polymer ?
#
loop_
_entity_poly.entity_id
_entity_poly.type
_entity_poly.pdbx_seq_one_letter_code
_entity_poly.pdbx_strand_id
1 'polypeptide(L)'
;MINVTIDGIKTSVPEGSSILKAAETIGVKIPTLCNHPDQAVKGNCRVCVCEVEGNRLLAAACVSPVYEGMTVKTRTPKVVEARKTILELILSNHPQDCLNCIRNQNCELQTLAEEYFIRDNPFSMKTRGLAKDYSTPSLFRDPDKCILCRRCIEACSVIQSVNALGLQQRGHHAMVVPTMGWDLIDSPCVMCGQCIHACPVGAIGEVEEIDKLLAAIADPDTVVVTQIAPAVRVAIGEEVGLATGDMPMDVFVAGLRQIGIDFVLHTNFTADLTILEEGNELLKRLKEGGNLPMFTSCSPGWINLCETFYPDLLDNLSTCKSPQQMFGALVKTYWAEKSSIDPAKIYSVSIMPCTAKKYECSRPEMNDSGFRDVDLVITTREIGRLFRMSGIDFNKLAGSNFDSWMGAYTGAAVIFGASGGVMEAALRTVYEVVTGQTLENVNFEVTRGIQGIKEAEVDLNGTVVKVAIANGLANARQLMDEVRAGTSPYHFIEIMACPGGCIGGGGQPITKINAKRVERINQIYVEDEACQIRKSHENPEVKAIYEEFLHEPLGHQSHHLLHTHYTPKSKKAL
;
A
#
# COMPACT_ATOMS: atom_id res chain seq x y z
N MET A 1 36.96 11.51 1.06
CA MET A 1 36.44 11.76 -0.30
C MET A 1 37.38 11.09 -1.28
N ILE A 2 36.84 10.46 -2.32
CA ILE A 2 37.57 9.71 -3.36
C ILE A 2 37.32 10.39 -4.70
N ASN A 3 38.39 10.68 -5.45
CA ASN A 3 38.30 11.32 -6.75
C ASN A 3 38.27 10.28 -7.87
N VAL A 4 37.27 10.39 -8.73
CA VAL A 4 37.08 9.51 -9.90
C VAL A 4 36.77 10.32 -11.15
N THR A 5 37.03 9.72 -12.30
CA THR A 5 36.66 10.26 -13.61
C THR A 5 35.68 9.30 -14.28
N ILE A 6 34.47 9.76 -14.60
CA ILE A 6 33.44 8.96 -15.27
C ILE A 6 33.07 9.66 -16.57
N ASP A 7 33.26 8.98 -17.70
CA ASP A 7 33.03 9.54 -19.04
C ASP A 7 33.74 10.90 -19.27
N GLY A 8 34.93 11.06 -18.69
CA GLY A 8 35.73 12.29 -18.76
C GLY A 8 35.35 13.38 -17.74
N ILE A 9 34.27 13.19 -16.97
CA ILE A 9 33.82 14.12 -15.93
C ILE A 9 34.45 13.72 -14.60
N LYS A 10 35.17 14.66 -13.98
CA LYS A 10 35.76 14.46 -12.65
C LYS A 10 34.72 14.69 -11.56
N THR A 11 34.68 13.82 -10.57
CA THR A 11 33.82 13.97 -9.37
C THR A 11 34.51 13.44 -8.13
N SER A 12 34.03 13.88 -6.97
CA SER A 12 34.51 13.44 -5.67
C SER A 12 33.34 12.95 -4.84
N VAL A 13 33.45 11.74 -4.28
CA VAL A 13 32.37 11.10 -3.51
C VAL A 13 32.88 10.53 -2.19
N PRO A 14 32.00 10.27 -1.21
CA PRO A 14 32.39 9.58 0.02
C PRO A 14 33.03 8.23 -0.26
N GLU A 15 34.02 7.85 0.54
CA GLU A 15 34.64 6.53 0.47
C GLU A 15 33.60 5.43 0.67
N GLY A 16 33.74 4.31 -0.07
CA GLY A 16 32.75 3.23 -0.08
C GLY A 16 31.55 3.44 -1.01
N SER A 17 31.45 4.60 -1.69
CA SER A 17 30.44 4.80 -2.74
C SER A 17 30.65 3.82 -3.89
N SER A 18 29.56 3.35 -4.52
CA SER A 18 29.66 2.55 -5.75
C SER A 18 29.84 3.43 -6.99
N ILE A 19 30.32 2.85 -8.08
CA ILE A 19 30.40 3.54 -9.38
C ILE A 19 29.04 4.12 -9.77
N LEU A 20 27.94 3.37 -9.52
CA LEU A 20 26.58 3.84 -9.81
C LEU A 20 26.25 5.12 -9.05
N LYS A 21 26.49 5.15 -7.73
CA LYS A 21 26.26 6.35 -6.91
C LYS A 21 27.14 7.51 -7.35
N ALA A 22 28.39 7.25 -7.73
CA ALA A 22 29.29 8.29 -8.23
C ALA A 22 28.86 8.86 -9.59
N ALA A 23 28.28 8.04 -10.46
CA ALA A 23 27.73 8.50 -11.74
C ALA A 23 26.47 9.36 -11.55
N GLU A 24 25.62 9.02 -10.56
CA GLU A 24 24.42 9.78 -10.23
C GLU A 24 24.72 11.24 -9.80
N THR A 25 25.82 11.49 -9.06
CA THR A 25 26.17 12.86 -8.60
C THR A 25 26.51 13.84 -9.72
N ILE A 26 26.88 13.33 -10.89
CA ILE A 26 27.24 14.11 -12.08
C ILE A 26 26.23 13.97 -13.22
N GLY A 27 25.06 13.37 -12.95
CA GLY A 27 24.00 13.19 -13.95
C GLY A 27 24.31 12.15 -15.03
N VAL A 28 25.31 11.28 -14.84
CA VAL A 28 25.59 10.18 -15.76
C VAL A 28 24.66 9.00 -15.44
N LYS A 29 23.66 8.78 -16.30
CA LYS A 29 22.71 7.68 -16.17
C LYS A 29 23.34 6.35 -16.57
N ILE A 30 23.50 5.45 -15.60
CA ILE A 30 23.82 4.03 -15.83
C ILE A 30 22.54 3.21 -15.64
N PRO A 31 22.10 2.41 -16.65
CA PRO A 31 20.87 1.65 -16.54
C PRO A 31 20.98 0.53 -15.51
N THR A 32 19.88 0.24 -14.83
CA THR A 32 19.77 -0.87 -13.87
C THR A 32 18.42 -1.56 -14.04
N LEU A 33 18.29 -2.78 -13.51
CA LEU A 33 17.02 -3.52 -13.54
C LEU A 33 16.76 -4.24 -12.22
N CYS A 34 17.75 -4.97 -11.69
CA CYS A 34 17.66 -5.56 -10.35
C CYS A 34 17.95 -4.59 -9.21
N ASN A 35 18.60 -3.45 -9.50
CA ASN A 35 18.84 -2.43 -8.49
C ASN A 35 17.51 -1.75 -8.14
N HIS A 36 17.30 -1.50 -6.85
CA HIS A 36 16.18 -0.73 -6.36
C HIS A 36 16.73 0.24 -5.31
N PRO A 37 16.47 1.56 -5.39
CA PRO A 37 17.12 2.53 -4.50
C PRO A 37 16.89 2.29 -3.01
N ASP A 38 15.71 1.79 -2.63
CA ASP A 38 15.37 1.46 -1.23
C ASP A 38 15.69 0.02 -0.80
N GLN A 39 16.50 -0.72 -1.55
CA GLN A 39 16.87 -2.10 -1.21
C GLN A 39 18.38 -2.30 -1.26
N ALA A 40 18.86 -3.39 -0.66
CA ALA A 40 20.24 -3.79 -0.78
C ALA A 40 20.59 -4.09 -2.24
N VAL A 41 21.86 -3.85 -2.60
CA VAL A 41 22.34 -4.06 -3.96
C VAL A 41 22.50 -5.55 -4.23
N LYS A 42 21.89 -6.06 -5.31
CA LYS A 42 21.97 -7.49 -5.68
C LYS A 42 23.08 -7.81 -6.69
N GLY A 43 23.35 -6.92 -7.64
CA GLY A 43 24.39 -7.11 -8.67
C GLY A 43 24.15 -8.25 -9.69
N ASN A 44 22.97 -8.84 -9.75
CA ASN A 44 22.73 -10.07 -10.53
C ASN A 44 22.26 -9.85 -11.98
N CYS A 45 21.55 -8.77 -12.32
CA CYS A 45 21.05 -8.56 -13.69
C CYS A 45 22.14 -8.15 -14.69
N ARG A 46 23.28 -7.62 -14.20
CA ARG A 46 24.42 -7.14 -15.00
C ARG A 46 24.13 -6.03 -16.03
N VAL A 47 22.92 -5.47 -16.11
CA VAL A 47 22.59 -4.34 -17.00
C VAL A 47 23.47 -3.10 -16.72
N CYS A 48 23.91 -2.91 -15.48
CA CYS A 48 24.74 -1.77 -15.08
C CYS A 48 26.25 -1.94 -15.35
N VAL A 49 26.64 -2.82 -16.29
CA VAL A 49 28.06 -3.02 -16.60
C VAL A 49 28.72 -1.74 -17.14
N CYS A 50 29.97 -1.51 -16.77
CA CYS A 50 30.81 -0.40 -17.22
C CYS A 50 32.27 -0.86 -17.38
N GLU A 51 33.05 -0.10 -18.13
CA GLU A 51 34.47 -0.35 -18.32
C GLU A 51 35.27 0.47 -17.30
N VAL A 52 36.20 -0.17 -16.60
CA VAL A 52 37.11 0.48 -15.65
C VAL A 52 38.51 0.34 -16.24
N GLU A 53 39.23 1.45 -16.39
CA GLU A 53 40.58 1.42 -16.96
C GLU A 53 41.52 0.52 -16.14
N GLY A 54 42.30 -0.30 -16.84
CA GLY A 54 43.14 -1.34 -16.24
C GLY A 54 42.41 -2.66 -15.92
N ASN A 55 41.07 -2.70 -15.94
CA ASN A 55 40.32 -3.93 -15.73
C ASN A 55 40.02 -4.67 -17.04
N ARG A 56 40.29 -5.98 -17.09
CA ARG A 56 40.03 -6.83 -18.27
C ARG A 56 38.53 -7.06 -18.51
N LEU A 57 37.78 -7.23 -17.42
CA LEU A 57 36.35 -7.55 -17.43
C LEU A 57 35.52 -6.29 -17.16
N LEU A 58 34.26 -6.28 -17.64
CA LEU A 58 33.32 -5.21 -17.32
C LEU A 58 32.85 -5.33 -15.85
N ALA A 59 32.92 -4.23 -15.12
CA ALA A 59 32.49 -4.13 -13.74
C ALA A 59 31.00 -3.79 -13.65
N ALA A 60 30.27 -4.34 -12.67
CA ALA A 60 28.88 -3.94 -12.45
C ALA A 60 28.84 -2.70 -11.54
N ALA A 61 28.38 -1.57 -12.09
CA ALA A 61 28.48 -0.29 -11.42
C ALA A 61 27.78 -0.23 -10.05
N CYS A 62 26.69 -0.98 -9.88
CA CYS A 62 25.91 -0.96 -8.63
C CYS A 62 26.66 -1.54 -7.42
N VAL A 63 27.54 -2.53 -7.62
CA VAL A 63 28.26 -3.25 -6.54
C VAL A 63 29.74 -2.92 -6.46
N SER A 64 30.30 -2.32 -7.51
CA SER A 64 31.74 -2.00 -7.54
C SER A 64 32.00 -0.70 -6.79
N PRO A 65 32.77 -0.71 -5.67
CA PRO A 65 33.16 0.50 -4.98
C PRO A 65 34.16 1.31 -5.82
N VAL A 66 34.13 2.63 -5.67
CA VAL A 66 35.13 3.52 -6.28
C VAL A 66 36.44 3.53 -5.49
N TYR A 67 37.55 3.79 -6.17
CA TYR A 67 38.87 4.00 -5.57
C TYR A 67 39.56 5.22 -6.18
N GLU A 68 40.58 5.75 -5.51
CA GLU A 68 41.26 6.99 -5.91
C GLU A 68 41.86 6.86 -7.31
N GLY A 69 41.61 7.86 -8.16
CA GLY A 69 42.11 7.90 -9.54
C GLY A 69 41.40 6.94 -10.50
N MET A 70 40.32 6.28 -10.07
CA MET A 70 39.55 5.38 -10.92
C MET A 70 38.97 6.12 -12.13
N THR A 71 39.18 5.56 -13.33
CA THR A 71 38.59 6.06 -14.57
C THR A 71 37.60 5.05 -15.13
N VAL A 72 36.36 5.49 -15.34
CA VAL A 72 35.23 4.66 -15.78
C VAL A 72 34.69 5.18 -17.10
N LYS A 73 34.40 4.27 -18.03
CA LYS A 73 33.69 4.57 -19.28
C LYS A 73 32.38 3.77 -19.30
N THR A 74 31.25 4.46 -19.43
CA THR A 74 29.92 3.85 -19.28
C THR A 74 29.25 3.52 -20.61
N ARG A 75 29.84 3.94 -21.74
CA ARG A 75 29.27 3.83 -23.11
C ARG A 75 30.28 3.42 -24.20
N THR A 76 31.35 2.71 -23.85
CA THR A 76 32.23 2.15 -24.90
C THR A 76 31.46 1.15 -25.76
N PRO A 77 31.85 0.90 -27.04
CA PRO A 77 31.18 -0.10 -27.87
C PRO A 77 31.05 -1.47 -27.18
N LYS A 78 32.08 -1.87 -26.43
CA LYS A 78 32.09 -3.09 -25.61
C LYS A 78 31.01 -3.08 -24.52
N VAL A 79 30.82 -1.96 -23.83
CA VAL A 79 29.78 -1.83 -22.78
C VAL A 79 28.38 -1.86 -23.39
N VAL A 80 28.16 -1.12 -24.48
CA VAL A 80 26.86 -1.06 -25.16
C VAL A 80 26.46 -2.44 -25.67
N GLU A 81 27.38 -3.13 -26.34
CA GLU A 81 27.15 -4.50 -26.84
C GLU A 81 26.82 -5.45 -25.69
N ALA A 82 27.61 -5.45 -24.62
CA ALA A 82 27.36 -6.32 -23.46
C ALA A 82 25.96 -6.08 -22.84
N ARG A 83 25.53 -4.82 -22.69
CA ARG A 83 24.19 -4.50 -22.18
C ARG A 83 23.10 -4.97 -23.12
N LYS A 84 23.27 -4.76 -24.43
CA LYS A 84 22.33 -5.23 -25.45
C LYS A 84 22.18 -6.74 -25.40
N THR A 85 23.27 -7.50 -25.41
CA THR A 85 23.24 -8.97 -25.30
C THR A 85 22.56 -9.44 -24.01
N ILE A 86 22.83 -8.78 -22.87
CA ILE A 86 22.17 -9.11 -21.59
C ILE A 86 20.65 -8.91 -21.69
N LEU A 87 20.20 -7.81 -22.27
CA LEU A 87 18.78 -7.54 -22.46
C LEU A 87 18.14 -8.53 -23.43
N GLU A 88 18.80 -8.89 -24.53
CA GLU A 88 18.35 -9.91 -25.47
C GLU A 88 18.21 -11.29 -24.80
N LEU A 89 19.13 -11.68 -23.91
CA LEU A 89 19.03 -12.92 -23.12
C LEU A 89 17.88 -12.90 -22.10
N ILE A 90 17.60 -11.73 -21.51
CA ILE A 90 16.42 -11.57 -20.64
C ILE A 90 15.14 -11.71 -21.47
N LEU A 91 15.08 -11.02 -22.61
CA LEU A 91 13.95 -11.03 -23.53
C LEU A 91 13.74 -12.41 -24.18
N SER A 92 14.78 -13.23 -24.31
CA SER A 92 14.62 -14.60 -24.82
C SER A 92 13.87 -15.51 -23.85
N ASN A 93 13.74 -15.12 -22.58
CA ASN A 93 13.00 -15.86 -21.56
C ASN A 93 11.73 -15.12 -21.10
N HIS A 94 11.34 -14.04 -21.78
CA HIS A 94 10.22 -13.17 -21.40
C HIS A 94 9.20 -13.06 -22.55
N PRO A 95 7.91 -13.36 -22.32
CA PRO A 95 6.88 -13.16 -23.33
C PRO A 95 6.85 -11.69 -23.82
N GLN A 96 6.76 -11.48 -25.13
CA GLN A 96 6.68 -10.15 -25.73
C GLN A 96 5.22 -9.74 -26.03
N ASP A 97 4.34 -10.00 -25.07
CA ASP A 97 2.89 -9.79 -25.15
C ASP A 97 2.47 -8.43 -24.54
N CYS A 98 3.23 -7.37 -24.79
CA CYS A 98 3.11 -6.09 -24.07
C CYS A 98 1.68 -5.50 -24.10
N LEU A 99 0.92 -5.73 -25.16
CA LEU A 99 -0.47 -5.26 -25.29
C LEU A 99 -1.43 -5.93 -24.28
N ASN A 100 -1.10 -7.12 -23.80
CA ASN A 100 -1.87 -7.88 -22.80
C ASN A 100 -1.33 -7.67 -21.37
N CYS A 101 -0.28 -6.86 -21.20
CA CYS A 101 0.46 -6.77 -19.95
C CYS A 101 0.00 -5.56 -19.13
N ILE A 102 -0.28 -5.80 -17.83
CA ILE A 102 -0.63 -4.74 -16.85
C ILE A 102 0.46 -3.65 -16.68
N ARG A 103 1.68 -3.91 -17.18
CA ARG A 103 2.82 -2.99 -17.14
C ARG A 103 3.10 -2.31 -18.48
N ASN A 104 2.19 -2.38 -19.43
CA ASN A 104 2.31 -1.63 -20.67
C ASN A 104 2.55 -0.14 -20.36
N GLN A 105 3.51 0.48 -21.03
CA GLN A 105 3.94 1.87 -20.86
C GLN A 105 4.62 2.23 -19.52
N ASN A 106 4.72 1.32 -18.55
CA ASN A 106 5.45 1.55 -17.30
C ASN A 106 6.37 0.38 -16.90
N CYS A 107 6.70 -0.50 -17.84
CA CYS A 107 7.61 -1.64 -17.68
C CYS A 107 9.07 -1.19 -17.84
N GLU A 108 9.92 -1.43 -16.83
CA GLU A 108 11.33 -1.02 -16.88
C GLU A 108 12.11 -1.81 -17.94
N LEU A 109 11.77 -3.08 -18.18
CA LEU A 109 12.37 -3.89 -19.25
C LEU A 109 11.99 -3.37 -20.64
N GLN A 110 10.74 -2.96 -20.84
CA GLN A 110 10.27 -2.36 -22.10
C GLN A 110 11.01 -1.06 -22.39
N THR A 111 11.16 -0.18 -21.38
CA THR A 111 11.95 1.05 -21.51
C THR A 111 13.40 0.76 -21.91
N LEU A 112 14.04 -0.22 -21.29
CA LEU A 112 15.42 -0.59 -21.62
C LEU A 112 15.56 -1.21 -23.02
N ALA A 113 14.60 -2.04 -23.43
CA ALA A 113 14.60 -2.61 -24.77
C ALA A 113 14.51 -1.51 -25.85
N GLU A 114 13.67 -0.50 -25.62
CA GLU A 114 13.58 0.68 -26.50
C GLU A 114 14.87 1.52 -26.46
N GLU A 115 15.42 1.81 -25.27
CA GLU A 115 16.65 2.60 -25.09
C GLU A 115 17.86 1.99 -25.83
N TYR A 116 17.89 0.65 -25.98
CA TYR A 116 18.96 -0.09 -26.68
C TYR A 116 18.60 -0.52 -28.10
N PHE A 117 17.47 -0.04 -28.64
CA PHE A 117 17.00 -0.34 -30.00
C PHE A 117 16.90 -1.84 -30.30
N ILE A 118 16.43 -2.64 -29.34
CA ILE A 118 16.23 -4.08 -29.53
C ILE A 118 14.90 -4.27 -30.26
N ARG A 119 14.98 -4.51 -31.58
CA ARG A 119 13.83 -4.78 -32.45
C ARG A 119 13.65 -6.27 -32.74
N ASP A 120 14.76 -6.95 -32.96
CA ASP A 120 14.83 -8.39 -33.17
C ASP A 120 15.71 -9.03 -32.10
N ASN A 121 15.41 -10.27 -31.73
CA ASN A 121 16.20 -11.03 -30.77
C ASN A 121 16.90 -12.19 -31.47
N PRO A 122 18.26 -12.25 -31.48
CA PRO A 122 18.99 -13.34 -32.11
C PRO A 122 18.85 -14.67 -31.37
N PHE A 123 18.40 -14.66 -30.10
CA PHE A 123 18.17 -15.85 -29.30
C PHE A 123 16.73 -16.35 -29.46
N SER A 124 16.57 -17.66 -29.56
CA SER A 124 15.25 -18.30 -29.60
C SER A 124 14.48 -18.02 -28.30
N MET A 125 13.22 -17.59 -28.41
CA MET A 125 12.37 -17.43 -27.24
C MET A 125 12.08 -18.79 -26.58
N LYS A 126 12.31 -18.88 -25.27
CA LYS A 126 12.08 -20.05 -24.42
C LYS A 126 11.48 -19.57 -23.09
N THR A 127 10.16 -19.41 -23.05
CA THR A 127 9.45 -19.12 -21.79
C THR A 127 9.33 -20.41 -20.96
N ARG A 128 8.90 -20.30 -19.70
CA ARG A 128 8.76 -21.47 -18.83
C ARG A 128 7.48 -22.25 -19.14
N GLY A 129 6.46 -21.59 -19.69
CA GLY A 129 5.18 -22.20 -20.03
C GLY A 129 4.35 -22.54 -18.79
N LEU A 130 4.54 -21.81 -17.70
CA LEU A 130 3.84 -22.04 -16.43
C LEU A 130 2.57 -21.21 -16.34
N ALA A 131 1.52 -21.80 -15.76
CA ALA A 131 0.28 -21.09 -15.49
C ALA A 131 0.50 -19.93 -14.51
N LYS A 132 -0.34 -18.89 -14.65
CA LYS A 132 -0.46 -17.83 -13.67
C LYS A 132 -1.12 -18.38 -12.40
N ASP A 133 -0.60 -17.96 -11.26
CA ASP A 133 -1.20 -18.25 -9.96
C ASP A 133 -2.20 -17.14 -9.62
N TYR A 134 -3.49 -17.50 -9.57
CA TYR A 134 -4.63 -16.67 -9.15
C TYR A 134 -5.26 -17.20 -7.85
N SER A 135 -4.52 -17.96 -7.05
CA SER A 135 -5.04 -18.59 -5.83
C SER A 135 -5.52 -17.61 -4.77
N THR A 136 -5.04 -16.36 -4.80
CA THR A 136 -5.52 -15.29 -3.92
C THR A 136 -6.48 -14.36 -4.67
N PRO A 137 -7.49 -13.77 -3.99
CA PRO A 137 -8.35 -12.76 -4.60
C PRO A 137 -7.64 -11.41 -4.81
N SER A 138 -6.45 -11.23 -4.23
CA SER A 138 -5.76 -9.94 -4.19
C SER A 138 -4.68 -9.79 -5.25
N LEU A 139 -3.90 -10.86 -5.49
CA LEU A 139 -2.68 -10.83 -6.28
C LEU A 139 -2.64 -12.01 -7.26
N PHE A 140 -2.12 -11.76 -8.45
CA PHE A 140 -1.68 -12.82 -9.35
C PHE A 140 -0.15 -12.86 -9.48
N ARG A 141 0.39 -14.03 -9.81
CA ARG A 141 1.80 -14.21 -10.19
C ARG A 141 1.90 -14.85 -11.56
N ASP A 142 2.67 -14.23 -12.44
CA ASP A 142 3.02 -14.74 -13.76
C ASP A 142 4.53 -15.12 -13.78
N PRO A 143 4.85 -16.43 -13.69
CA PRO A 143 6.23 -16.90 -13.67
C PRO A 143 6.97 -16.67 -15.00
N ASP A 144 6.25 -16.62 -16.12
CA ASP A 144 6.82 -16.41 -17.45
C ASP A 144 7.31 -14.97 -17.62
N LYS A 145 6.63 -14.00 -17.00
CA LYS A 145 7.09 -12.60 -17.00
C LYS A 145 8.23 -12.34 -16.01
N CYS A 146 8.61 -13.29 -15.16
CA CYS A 146 9.66 -13.09 -14.16
C CYS A 146 11.08 -13.08 -14.75
N ILE A 147 11.80 -11.98 -14.50
CA ILE A 147 13.20 -11.77 -14.93
C ILE A 147 14.25 -12.11 -13.84
N LEU A 148 13.84 -12.76 -12.75
CA LEU A 148 14.73 -13.16 -11.63
C LEU A 148 15.54 -12.02 -11.01
N CYS A 149 15.00 -10.80 -11.00
CA CYS A 149 15.66 -9.62 -10.42
C CYS A 149 15.70 -9.64 -8.88
N ARG A 150 14.88 -10.49 -8.25
CA ARG A 150 14.78 -10.71 -6.78
C ARG A 150 14.32 -9.49 -5.97
N ARG A 151 13.90 -8.38 -6.60
CA ARG A 151 13.33 -7.20 -5.94
C ARG A 151 12.09 -7.56 -5.10
N CYS A 152 11.23 -8.44 -5.61
CA CYS A 152 10.03 -8.91 -4.90
C CYS A 152 10.35 -9.80 -3.70
N ILE A 153 11.38 -10.66 -3.79
CA ILE A 153 11.83 -11.49 -2.66
C ILE A 153 12.28 -10.57 -1.53
N GLU A 154 13.16 -9.60 -1.81
CA GLU A 154 13.67 -8.72 -0.77
C GLU A 154 12.60 -7.81 -0.16
N ALA A 155 11.65 -7.32 -0.97
CA ALA A 155 10.49 -6.62 -0.45
C ALA A 155 9.67 -7.49 0.53
N CYS A 156 9.54 -8.79 0.25
CA CYS A 156 8.77 -9.72 1.09
C CYS A 156 9.53 -10.22 2.33
N SER A 157 10.83 -10.50 2.21
CA SER A 157 11.64 -11.07 3.29
C SER A 157 12.23 -10.02 4.21
N VAL A 158 12.73 -8.89 3.66
CA VAL A 158 13.44 -7.87 4.45
C VAL A 158 12.48 -6.77 4.90
N ILE A 159 11.76 -6.16 3.97
CA ILE A 159 10.89 -5.01 4.29
C ILE A 159 9.63 -5.46 5.03
N GLN A 160 9.09 -6.63 4.67
CA GLN A 160 7.85 -7.15 5.25
C GLN A 160 8.09 -8.25 6.29
N SER A 161 9.26 -8.90 6.35
CA SER A 161 9.51 -10.02 7.28
C SER A 161 8.47 -11.16 7.20
N VAL A 162 7.89 -11.37 6.01
CA VAL A 162 6.85 -12.38 5.75
C VAL A 162 7.46 -13.66 5.15
N ASN A 163 8.51 -13.53 4.33
CA ASN A 163 9.19 -14.65 3.68
C ASN A 163 8.26 -15.55 2.84
N ALA A 164 7.25 -14.98 2.19
CA ALA A 164 6.33 -15.72 1.31
C ALA A 164 6.90 -16.06 -0.07
N LEU A 165 7.99 -15.40 -0.49
CA LEU A 165 8.62 -15.61 -1.79
C LEU A 165 10.08 -16.04 -1.60
N GLY A 166 10.50 -17.07 -2.34
CA GLY A 166 11.86 -17.60 -2.34
C GLY A 166 12.37 -17.91 -3.74
N LEU A 167 13.60 -18.43 -3.82
CA LEU A 167 14.22 -18.89 -5.06
C LEU A 167 14.33 -20.42 -5.04
N GLN A 168 13.89 -21.07 -6.11
CA GLN A 168 14.06 -22.52 -6.31
C GLN A 168 14.87 -22.77 -7.59
N GLN A 169 15.50 -23.95 -7.65
CA GLN A 169 16.30 -24.42 -8.78
C GLN A 169 17.52 -23.52 -9.09
N ARG A 170 18.26 -23.84 -10.16
CA ARG A 170 19.47 -23.12 -10.59
C ARG A 170 19.55 -22.99 -12.11
N GLY A 171 20.40 -22.08 -12.57
CA GLY A 171 20.64 -21.84 -13.99
C GLY A 171 19.35 -21.47 -14.73
N HIS A 172 19.13 -22.09 -15.88
CA HIS A 172 17.93 -21.89 -16.70
C HIS A 172 16.63 -22.25 -15.97
N HIS A 173 16.66 -23.19 -15.03
CA HIS A 173 15.48 -23.63 -14.28
C HIS A 173 15.15 -22.74 -13.08
N ALA A 174 15.97 -21.73 -12.76
CA ALA A 174 15.77 -20.87 -11.61
C ALA A 174 14.44 -20.11 -11.67
N MET A 175 13.72 -20.09 -10.54
CA MET A 175 12.40 -19.47 -10.43
C MET A 175 12.19 -18.81 -9.08
N VAL A 176 11.52 -17.66 -9.09
CA VAL A 176 10.91 -17.11 -7.88
C VAL A 176 9.61 -17.87 -7.64
N VAL A 177 9.46 -18.48 -6.48
CA VAL A 177 8.29 -19.30 -6.12
C VAL A 177 7.74 -18.88 -4.75
N PRO A 178 6.46 -19.10 -4.46
CA PRO A 178 5.97 -19.04 -3.10
C PRO A 178 6.66 -20.10 -2.22
N THR A 179 6.61 -19.92 -0.90
CA THR A 179 7.23 -20.84 0.07
C THR A 179 6.88 -22.30 -0.22
N MET A 180 7.90 -23.17 -0.28
CA MET A 180 7.82 -24.59 -0.65
C MET A 180 7.25 -24.92 -2.04
N GLY A 181 7.14 -23.93 -2.94
CA GLY A 181 6.66 -24.12 -4.31
C GLY A 181 5.15 -24.29 -4.43
N TRP A 182 4.40 -23.92 -3.39
CA TRP A 182 2.93 -23.93 -3.39
C TRP A 182 2.32 -22.71 -4.07
N ASP A 183 1.00 -22.67 -4.07
CA ASP A 183 0.22 -21.50 -4.43
C ASP A 183 0.37 -20.38 -3.40
N LEU A 184 0.21 -19.14 -3.86
CA LEU A 184 0.40 -17.96 -3.01
C LEU A 184 -0.55 -17.93 -1.80
N ILE A 185 -1.78 -18.44 -1.93
CA ILE A 185 -2.76 -18.48 -0.83
C ILE A 185 -2.29 -19.35 0.36
N ASP A 186 -1.64 -20.47 0.06
CA ASP A 186 -1.15 -21.44 1.04
C ASP A 186 0.16 -21.00 1.72
N SER A 187 0.88 -20.10 1.06
CA SER A 187 2.09 -19.48 1.60
C SER A 187 1.76 -18.49 2.73
N PRO A 188 2.78 -18.03 3.50
CA PRO A 188 2.63 -16.98 4.49
C PRO A 188 2.25 -15.60 3.92
N CYS A 189 1.96 -15.49 2.62
CA CYS A 189 1.59 -14.24 1.97
C CYS A 189 0.45 -13.55 2.71
N VAL A 190 0.67 -12.28 3.04
CA VAL A 190 -0.28 -11.38 3.69
C VAL A 190 -1.05 -10.50 2.71
N MET A 191 -0.81 -10.68 1.40
CA MET A 191 -1.49 -10.00 0.29
C MET A 191 -1.29 -8.47 0.24
N CYS A 192 -0.25 -7.93 0.90
CA CYS A 192 0.00 -6.48 0.99
C CYS A 192 0.42 -5.82 -0.34
N GLY A 193 0.83 -6.59 -1.34
CA GLY A 193 1.16 -6.10 -2.68
C GLY A 193 2.47 -5.31 -2.79
N GLN A 194 3.32 -5.27 -1.76
CA GLN A 194 4.64 -4.59 -1.85
C GLN A 194 5.55 -5.19 -2.93
N CYS A 195 5.37 -6.48 -3.22
CA CYS A 195 6.04 -7.14 -4.33
C CYS A 195 5.63 -6.60 -5.72
N ILE A 196 4.45 -6.01 -5.88
CA ILE A 196 4.01 -5.34 -7.12
C ILE A 196 4.87 -4.10 -7.37
N HIS A 197 4.98 -3.21 -6.37
CA HIS A 197 5.83 -2.01 -6.47
C HIS A 197 7.30 -2.36 -6.75
N ALA A 198 7.79 -3.43 -6.12
CA ALA A 198 9.15 -3.88 -6.31
C ALA A 198 9.37 -4.57 -7.67
N CYS A 199 8.33 -5.06 -8.36
CA CYS A 199 8.50 -5.76 -9.63
C CYS A 199 8.78 -4.76 -10.76
N PRO A 200 9.82 -4.94 -11.60
CA PRO A 200 10.08 -4.04 -12.74
C PRO A 200 9.23 -4.36 -13.99
N VAL A 201 8.50 -5.48 -13.97
CA VAL A 201 7.80 -6.10 -15.12
C VAL A 201 6.43 -6.63 -14.67
N GLY A 202 5.65 -7.22 -15.57
CA GLY A 202 4.30 -7.75 -15.28
C GLY A 202 4.24 -9.12 -14.58
N ALA A 203 5.26 -9.49 -13.80
CA ALA A 203 5.33 -10.82 -13.17
C ALA A 203 4.47 -10.98 -11.91
N ILE A 204 4.10 -9.87 -11.26
CA ILE A 204 3.19 -9.85 -10.10
C ILE A 204 2.33 -8.61 -10.26
N GLY A 205 1.02 -8.76 -10.07
CA GLY A 205 0.03 -7.69 -10.16
C GLY A 205 -1.16 -7.94 -9.26
N GLU A 206 -2.02 -6.93 -9.15
CA GLU A 206 -3.34 -7.04 -8.55
C GLU A 206 -4.27 -7.89 -9.43
N VAL A 207 -5.19 -8.63 -8.81
CA VAL A 207 -6.31 -9.21 -9.55
C VAL A 207 -7.29 -8.09 -9.89
N GLU A 208 -7.38 -7.76 -11.17
CA GLU A 208 -8.28 -6.71 -11.67
C GLU A 208 -9.73 -7.21 -11.64
N GLU A 209 -10.63 -6.34 -11.19
CA GLU A 209 -12.06 -6.60 -11.09
C GLU A 209 -12.89 -5.51 -11.79
N ILE A 210 -12.27 -4.79 -12.73
CA ILE A 210 -12.90 -3.72 -13.53
C ILE A 210 -14.17 -4.24 -14.24
N ASP A 211 -14.12 -5.43 -14.83
CA ASP A 211 -15.26 -6.02 -15.53
C ASP A 211 -16.46 -6.26 -14.59
N LYS A 212 -16.20 -6.62 -13.32
CA LYS A 212 -17.27 -6.80 -12.32
C LYS A 212 -17.92 -5.47 -11.97
N LEU A 213 -17.11 -4.40 -11.83
CA LEU A 213 -17.64 -3.06 -11.59
C LEU A 213 -18.50 -2.59 -12.77
N LEU A 214 -18.00 -2.73 -14.00
CA LEU A 214 -18.75 -2.33 -15.20
C LEU A 214 -20.04 -3.14 -15.37
N ALA A 215 -20.03 -4.43 -15.02
CA ALA A 215 -21.24 -5.24 -15.02
C ALA A 215 -22.27 -4.75 -13.99
N ALA A 216 -21.84 -4.39 -12.78
CA ALA A 216 -22.73 -3.83 -11.76
C ALA A 216 -23.31 -2.46 -12.18
N ILE A 217 -22.49 -1.59 -12.80
CA ILE A 217 -22.94 -0.29 -13.34
C ILE A 217 -23.94 -0.47 -14.48
N ALA A 218 -23.79 -1.52 -15.29
CA ALA A 218 -24.66 -1.79 -16.42
C ALA A 218 -26.02 -2.42 -16.02
N ASP A 219 -26.15 -2.92 -14.79
CA ASP A 219 -27.35 -3.57 -14.30
C ASP A 219 -28.35 -2.53 -13.76
N PRO A 220 -29.51 -2.32 -14.41
CA PRO A 220 -30.48 -1.29 -14.01
C PRO A 220 -31.18 -1.57 -12.67
N ASP A 221 -31.11 -2.80 -12.15
CA ASP A 221 -31.68 -3.16 -10.85
C ASP A 221 -30.69 -2.99 -9.69
N THR A 222 -29.42 -2.70 -10.00
CA THR A 222 -28.34 -2.50 -9.05
C THR A 222 -28.10 -1.01 -8.79
N VAL A 223 -27.89 -0.64 -7.53
CA VAL A 223 -27.48 0.71 -7.10
C VAL A 223 -26.03 0.67 -6.65
N VAL A 224 -25.12 1.20 -7.46
CA VAL A 224 -23.68 1.17 -7.18
C VAL A 224 -23.29 2.32 -6.25
N VAL A 225 -22.92 1.99 -5.02
CA VAL A 225 -22.50 2.96 -4.01
C VAL A 225 -21.02 2.78 -3.74
N THR A 226 -20.25 3.86 -3.85
CA THR A 226 -18.79 3.79 -3.63
C THR A 226 -18.31 4.53 -2.40
N GLN A 227 -17.21 4.05 -1.84
CA GLN A 227 -16.42 4.69 -0.80
C GLN A 227 -14.97 4.91 -1.25
N ILE A 228 -14.40 6.05 -0.89
CA ILE A 228 -13.02 6.41 -1.24
C ILE A 228 -12.15 6.37 0.01
N ALA A 229 -11.07 5.58 -0.03
CA ALA A 229 -10.09 5.53 1.06
C ALA A 229 -9.17 6.76 1.09
N PRO A 230 -8.70 7.18 2.28
CA PRO A 230 -7.95 8.42 2.45
C PRO A 230 -6.67 8.52 1.61
N ALA A 231 -5.98 7.40 1.33
CA ALA A 231 -4.75 7.48 0.53
C ALA A 231 -4.97 7.54 -0.99
N VAL A 232 -6.18 7.23 -1.48
CA VAL A 232 -6.48 7.22 -2.93
C VAL A 232 -6.42 8.64 -3.47
N ARG A 233 -6.98 9.60 -2.74
CA ARG A 233 -7.13 10.99 -3.16
C ARG A 233 -5.83 11.70 -3.55
N VAL A 234 -4.76 11.48 -2.80
CA VAL A 234 -3.48 12.15 -3.05
C VAL A 234 -2.73 11.50 -4.22
N ALA A 235 -3.11 10.29 -4.62
CA ALA A 235 -2.39 9.49 -5.60
C ALA A 235 -3.15 9.31 -6.92
N ILE A 236 -4.48 9.37 -6.94
CA ILE A 236 -5.28 9.08 -8.13
C ILE A 236 -4.99 10.03 -9.29
N GLY A 237 -4.65 11.30 -8.99
CA GLY A 237 -4.22 12.27 -9.99
C GLY A 237 -3.02 11.78 -10.84
N GLU A 238 -2.12 11.01 -10.24
CA GLU A 238 -0.93 10.48 -10.93
C GLU A 238 -1.31 9.53 -12.07
N GLU A 239 -2.44 8.82 -11.97
CA GLU A 239 -2.91 7.90 -13.01
C GLU A 239 -3.44 8.64 -14.25
N VAL A 240 -3.82 9.90 -14.11
CA VAL A 240 -4.33 10.74 -15.20
C VAL A 240 -3.36 11.87 -15.57
N GLY A 241 -2.11 11.80 -15.09
CA GLY A 241 -1.03 12.72 -15.43
C GLY A 241 -0.97 14.01 -14.62
N LEU A 242 -1.75 14.14 -13.53
CA LEU A 242 -1.64 15.23 -12.56
C LEU A 242 -0.54 14.94 -11.53
N ALA A 243 -0.07 15.97 -10.81
CA ALA A 243 0.88 15.74 -9.72
C ALA A 243 0.18 15.16 -8.48
N THR A 244 0.99 14.71 -7.53
CA THR A 244 0.50 14.17 -6.26
C THR A 244 -0.26 15.25 -5.48
N GLY A 245 -1.51 14.96 -5.11
CA GLY A 245 -2.39 15.90 -4.40
C GLY A 245 -3.12 16.92 -5.27
N ASP A 246 -2.83 16.97 -6.58
CA ASP A 246 -3.37 18.03 -7.45
C ASP A 246 -4.83 17.82 -7.87
N MET A 247 -5.40 16.61 -7.71
CA MET A 247 -6.79 16.36 -8.09
C MET A 247 -7.74 16.86 -7.00
N PRO A 248 -8.57 17.89 -7.26
CA PRO A 248 -9.57 18.34 -6.30
C PRO A 248 -10.58 17.22 -6.01
N MET A 249 -11.05 17.15 -4.78
CA MET A 249 -11.93 16.07 -4.35
C MET A 249 -13.29 16.07 -5.05
N ASP A 250 -13.86 17.25 -5.25
CA ASP A 250 -15.11 17.44 -5.97
C ASP A 250 -14.98 17.02 -7.44
N VAL A 251 -13.82 17.26 -8.06
CA VAL A 251 -13.49 16.78 -9.40
C VAL A 251 -13.33 15.26 -9.43
N PHE A 252 -12.69 14.66 -8.43
CA PHE A 252 -12.59 13.20 -8.34
C PHE A 252 -13.97 12.55 -8.22
N VAL A 253 -14.82 13.08 -7.35
CA VAL A 253 -16.20 12.63 -7.16
C VAL A 253 -17.02 12.79 -8.45
N ALA A 254 -16.89 13.92 -9.16
CA ALA A 254 -17.51 14.10 -10.46
C ALA A 254 -17.01 13.05 -11.48
N GLY A 255 -15.71 12.73 -11.47
CA GLY A 255 -15.12 11.72 -12.34
C GLY A 255 -15.72 10.32 -12.12
N LEU A 256 -15.94 9.94 -10.86
CA LEU A 256 -16.59 8.66 -10.53
C LEU A 256 -18.04 8.59 -11.04
N ARG A 257 -18.78 9.69 -10.94
CA ARG A 257 -20.13 9.78 -11.52
C ARG A 257 -20.11 9.66 -13.05
N GLN A 258 -19.09 10.19 -13.72
CA GLN A 258 -18.93 10.03 -15.18
C GLN A 258 -18.63 8.58 -15.62
N ILE A 259 -18.07 7.74 -14.75
CA ILE A 259 -17.90 6.30 -15.02
C ILE A 259 -19.25 5.55 -14.88
N GLY A 260 -20.22 6.12 -14.18
CA GLY A 260 -21.54 5.51 -13.93
C GLY A 260 -21.75 5.05 -12.49
N ILE A 261 -21.00 5.56 -11.52
CA ILE A 261 -21.30 5.33 -10.09
C ILE A 261 -22.50 6.19 -9.69
N ASP A 262 -23.51 5.58 -9.07
CA ASP A 262 -24.75 6.26 -8.66
C ASP A 262 -24.52 7.18 -7.47
N PHE A 263 -23.88 6.67 -6.42
CA PHE A 263 -23.64 7.40 -5.17
C PHE A 263 -22.18 7.32 -4.75
N VAL A 264 -21.61 8.48 -4.40
CA VAL A 264 -20.22 8.64 -3.99
C VAL A 264 -20.19 9.14 -2.55
N LEU A 265 -19.78 8.25 -1.65
CA LEU A 265 -19.61 8.47 -0.22
C LEU A 265 -18.13 8.35 0.15
N HIS A 266 -17.80 8.41 1.44
CA HIS A 266 -16.40 8.47 1.87
C HIS A 266 -16.06 7.48 2.99
N THR A 267 -15.00 6.69 2.80
CA THR A 267 -14.44 5.84 3.88
C THR A 267 -13.93 6.67 5.07
N ASN A 268 -13.66 7.96 4.88
CA ASN A 268 -13.21 8.82 5.97
C ASN A 268 -14.30 9.01 7.03
N PHE A 269 -15.58 8.96 6.65
CA PHE A 269 -16.69 8.97 7.61
C PHE A 269 -16.57 7.79 8.60
N THR A 270 -16.29 6.59 8.09
CA THR A 270 -16.12 5.40 8.96
C THR A 270 -14.73 5.30 9.58
N ALA A 271 -13.74 6.04 9.08
CA ALA A 271 -12.47 6.24 9.78
C ALA A 271 -12.69 7.07 11.06
N ASP A 272 -13.51 8.12 11.00
CA ASP A 272 -13.91 8.87 12.20
C ASP A 272 -14.67 7.97 13.21
N LEU A 273 -15.56 7.09 12.73
CA LEU A 273 -16.22 6.09 13.57
C LEU A 273 -15.24 5.08 14.18
N THR A 274 -14.25 4.63 13.41
CA THR A 274 -13.22 3.72 13.91
C THR A 274 -12.49 4.34 15.10
N ILE A 275 -12.17 5.64 15.03
CA ILE A 275 -11.52 6.34 16.16
C ILE A 275 -12.41 6.38 17.41
N LEU A 276 -13.72 6.55 17.24
CA LEU A 276 -14.64 6.56 18.38
C LEU A 276 -14.75 5.19 19.03
N GLU A 277 -14.98 4.13 18.25
CA GLU A 277 -15.07 2.77 18.77
C GLU A 277 -13.74 2.30 19.38
N GLU A 278 -12.63 2.47 18.65
CA GLU A 278 -11.31 2.02 19.07
C GLU A 278 -10.77 2.85 20.25
N GLY A 279 -11.03 4.16 20.25
CA GLY A 279 -10.72 5.02 21.38
C GLY A 279 -11.46 4.61 22.65
N ASN A 280 -12.76 4.32 22.56
CA ASN A 280 -13.53 3.83 23.70
C ASN A 280 -13.09 2.42 24.12
N GLU A 281 -12.72 1.55 23.18
CA GLU A 281 -12.22 0.21 23.48
C GLU A 281 -10.91 0.28 24.27
N LEU A 282 -9.98 1.15 23.88
CA LEU A 282 -8.74 1.39 24.62
C LEU A 282 -9.04 1.86 26.05
N LEU A 283 -9.94 2.82 26.21
CA LEU A 283 -10.33 3.35 27.52
C LEU A 283 -10.97 2.29 28.40
N LYS A 284 -11.82 1.44 27.82
CA LYS A 284 -12.42 0.31 28.52
C LYS A 284 -11.35 -0.68 29.00
N ARG A 285 -10.40 -1.07 28.12
CA ARG A 285 -9.29 -1.97 28.49
C ARG A 285 -8.41 -1.39 29.59
N LEU A 286 -8.12 -0.08 29.55
CA LEU A 286 -7.34 0.60 30.59
C LEU A 286 -8.06 0.64 31.95
N LYS A 287 -9.38 0.85 31.96
CA LYS A 287 -10.19 0.94 33.20
C LYS A 287 -10.52 -0.42 33.80
N GLU A 288 -10.84 -1.40 32.98
CA GLU A 288 -11.36 -2.70 33.40
C GLU A 288 -10.28 -3.80 33.46
N GLY A 289 -9.04 -3.50 33.06
CA GLY A 289 -7.94 -4.47 33.07
C GLY A 289 -7.99 -5.46 31.90
N GLY A 290 -8.30 -4.98 30.70
CA GLY A 290 -8.31 -5.78 29.47
C GLY A 290 -6.90 -6.08 28.93
N ASN A 291 -6.82 -6.86 27.85
CA ASN A 291 -5.55 -7.24 27.22
C ASN A 291 -4.85 -6.02 26.61
N LEU A 292 -3.65 -5.73 27.12
CA LEU A 292 -2.77 -4.65 26.66
C LEU A 292 -1.39 -5.20 26.23
N PRO A 293 -0.69 -4.55 25.30
CA PRO A 293 -1.16 -3.41 24.50
C PRO A 293 -2.33 -3.78 23.58
N MET A 294 -3.19 -2.82 23.29
CA MET A 294 -4.16 -2.94 22.22
C MET A 294 -3.47 -2.66 20.87
N PHE A 295 -3.76 -3.46 19.85
CA PHE A 295 -3.24 -3.28 18.49
C PHE A 295 -4.34 -2.79 17.56
N THR A 296 -4.02 -1.87 16.66
CA THR A 296 -4.97 -1.49 15.60
C THR A 296 -5.33 -2.66 14.70
N SER A 297 -6.57 -2.70 14.20
CA SER A 297 -7.09 -3.79 13.37
C SER A 297 -7.38 -3.41 11.90
N CYS A 298 -7.21 -2.15 11.52
CA CYS A 298 -7.69 -1.61 10.25
C CYS A 298 -6.89 -2.04 8.99
N SER A 299 -5.66 -2.53 9.17
CA SER A 299 -4.72 -2.94 8.11
C SER A 299 -4.79 -4.46 7.86
N PRO A 300 -5.41 -4.94 6.77
CA PRO A 300 -5.62 -6.38 6.55
C PRO A 300 -4.31 -7.16 6.32
N GLY A 301 -3.27 -6.52 5.78
CA GLY A 301 -1.95 -7.14 5.68
C GLY A 301 -1.32 -7.39 7.05
N TRP A 302 -1.62 -6.54 8.02
CA TRP A 302 -1.22 -6.70 9.42
C TRP A 302 -2.04 -7.81 10.09
N ILE A 303 -3.37 -7.79 9.94
CA ILE A 303 -4.25 -8.86 10.43
C ILE A 303 -3.79 -10.24 9.94
N ASN A 304 -3.52 -10.38 8.63
CA ASN A 304 -3.05 -11.64 8.07
C ASN A 304 -1.69 -12.08 8.64
N LEU A 305 -0.79 -11.14 8.99
CA LEU A 305 0.46 -11.46 9.67
C LEU A 305 0.18 -11.95 11.10
N CYS A 306 -0.69 -11.27 11.83
CA CYS A 306 -1.05 -11.62 13.20
C CYS A 306 -1.69 -13.02 13.27
N GLU A 307 -2.70 -13.29 12.43
CA GLU A 307 -3.37 -14.61 12.36
C GLU A 307 -2.41 -15.76 12.01
N THR A 308 -1.32 -15.48 11.29
CA THR A 308 -0.36 -16.50 10.83
C THR A 308 0.78 -16.71 11.81
N PHE A 309 1.35 -15.63 12.37
CA PHE A 309 2.60 -15.68 13.12
C PHE A 309 2.46 -15.32 14.61
N TYR A 310 1.34 -14.67 14.99
CA TYR A 310 1.03 -14.23 16.34
C TYR A 310 -0.40 -14.61 16.77
N PRO A 311 -0.85 -15.87 16.55
CA PRO A 311 -2.21 -16.28 16.89
C PRO A 311 -2.50 -16.20 18.40
N ASP A 312 -1.45 -16.25 19.24
CA ASP A 312 -1.48 -16.07 20.69
C ASP A 312 -1.80 -14.64 21.14
N LEU A 313 -1.68 -13.65 20.24
CA LEU A 313 -1.91 -12.23 20.53
C LEU A 313 -3.14 -11.67 19.81
N LEU A 314 -4.05 -12.52 19.32
CA LEU A 314 -5.26 -12.08 18.62
C LEU A 314 -6.19 -11.28 19.54
N ASP A 315 -6.27 -11.61 20.83
CA ASP A 315 -7.12 -10.89 21.79
C ASP A 315 -6.60 -9.47 22.12
N ASN A 316 -5.37 -9.16 21.72
CA ASN A 316 -4.82 -7.81 21.81
C ASN A 316 -5.26 -6.93 20.62
N LEU A 317 -5.74 -7.49 19.51
CA LEU A 317 -6.30 -6.70 18.41
C LEU A 317 -7.55 -5.95 18.88
N SER A 318 -7.72 -4.71 18.42
CA SER A 318 -9.00 -4.01 18.51
C SER A 318 -10.06 -4.86 17.83
N THR A 319 -11.22 -4.94 18.48
CA THR A 319 -12.39 -5.62 17.92
C THR A 319 -13.06 -4.80 16.84
N CYS A 320 -12.70 -3.54 16.66
CA CYS A 320 -13.24 -2.70 15.59
C CYS A 320 -12.98 -3.34 14.21
N LYS A 321 -14.01 -3.35 13.36
CA LYS A 321 -13.85 -3.54 11.92
C LYS A 321 -12.98 -2.42 11.35
N SER A 322 -12.39 -2.67 10.18
CA SER A 322 -11.71 -1.58 9.48
C SER A 322 -12.71 -0.55 8.95
N PRO A 323 -12.29 0.69 8.64
CA PRO A 323 -13.15 1.70 8.03
C PRO A 323 -13.91 1.19 6.79
N GLN A 324 -13.26 0.35 5.97
CA GLN A 324 -13.90 -0.27 4.80
C GLN A 324 -15.12 -1.11 5.19
N GLN A 325 -14.98 -1.95 6.21
CA GLN A 325 -16.00 -2.93 6.58
C GLN A 325 -17.08 -2.30 7.46
N MET A 326 -16.72 -1.34 8.33
CA MET A 326 -17.70 -0.49 8.99
C MET A 326 -18.57 0.24 7.95
N PHE A 327 -17.95 0.78 6.89
CA PHE A 327 -18.72 1.42 5.81
C PHE A 327 -19.66 0.42 5.14
N GLY A 328 -19.17 -0.77 4.82
CA GLY A 328 -19.97 -1.80 4.17
C GLY A 328 -21.20 -2.21 4.97
N ALA A 329 -21.04 -2.41 6.28
CA ALA A 329 -22.16 -2.71 7.16
C ALA A 329 -23.17 -1.56 7.23
N LEU A 330 -22.68 -0.32 7.33
CA LEU A 330 -23.52 0.88 7.47
C LEU A 330 -24.23 1.29 6.18
N VAL A 331 -23.60 1.11 5.02
CA VAL A 331 -24.22 1.49 3.74
C VAL A 331 -25.46 0.63 3.43
N LYS A 332 -25.46 -0.63 3.90
CA LYS A 332 -26.55 -1.60 3.76
C LYS A 332 -27.57 -1.55 4.90
N THR A 333 -27.34 -0.73 5.92
CA THR A 333 -28.24 -0.59 7.08
C THR A 333 -28.67 0.87 7.23
N TYR A 334 -27.88 1.66 7.94
CA TYR A 334 -28.15 3.07 8.22
C TYR A 334 -28.37 3.92 6.96
N TRP A 335 -27.46 3.85 5.98
CA TRP A 335 -27.57 4.69 4.79
C TRP A 335 -28.72 4.25 3.87
N ALA A 336 -28.95 2.95 3.76
CA ALA A 336 -30.06 2.38 3.00
C ALA A 336 -31.40 2.88 3.57
N GLU A 337 -31.56 2.89 4.89
CA GLU A 337 -32.72 3.45 5.58
C GLU A 337 -32.87 4.95 5.31
N LYS A 338 -31.81 5.74 5.53
CA LYS A 338 -31.82 7.20 5.31
C LYS A 338 -32.11 7.60 3.87
N SER A 339 -31.65 6.81 2.92
CA SER A 339 -31.81 7.06 1.48
C SER A 339 -33.07 6.40 0.90
N SER A 340 -33.82 5.64 1.71
CA SER A 340 -35.00 4.87 1.27
C SER A 340 -34.69 3.93 0.10
N ILE A 341 -33.52 3.27 0.13
CA ILE A 341 -33.06 2.31 -0.88
C ILE A 341 -33.09 0.90 -0.26
N ASP A 342 -33.61 -0.07 -1.00
CA ASP A 342 -33.58 -1.47 -0.59
C ASP A 342 -32.12 -1.96 -0.45
N PRO A 343 -31.68 -2.41 0.74
CA PRO A 343 -30.33 -2.95 0.96
C PRO A 343 -29.91 -4.04 -0.04
N ALA A 344 -30.87 -4.83 -0.52
CA ALA A 344 -30.61 -5.92 -1.47
C ALA A 344 -30.20 -5.43 -2.86
N LYS A 345 -30.52 -4.17 -3.21
CA LYS A 345 -30.15 -3.55 -4.49
C LYS A 345 -28.81 -2.84 -4.45
N ILE A 346 -28.31 -2.51 -3.25
CA ILE A 346 -27.06 -1.79 -3.12
C ILE A 346 -25.91 -2.71 -3.55
N TYR A 347 -24.95 -2.21 -4.31
CA TYR A 347 -23.68 -2.86 -4.59
C TYR A 347 -22.55 -1.97 -4.05
N SER A 348 -21.98 -2.39 -2.92
CA SER A 348 -21.01 -1.64 -2.12
C SER A 348 -19.60 -1.82 -2.69
N VAL A 349 -19.06 -0.77 -3.31
CA VAL A 349 -17.75 -0.78 -3.97
C VAL A 349 -16.76 0.06 -3.20
N SER A 350 -15.66 -0.52 -2.74
CA SER A 350 -14.59 0.25 -2.09
C SER A 350 -13.44 0.57 -3.05
N ILE A 351 -13.03 1.84 -3.09
CA ILE A 351 -11.85 2.29 -3.83
C ILE A 351 -10.68 2.37 -2.85
N MET A 352 -9.69 1.50 -3.03
CA MET A 352 -8.67 1.25 -2.02
C MET A 352 -7.24 1.36 -2.58
N PRO A 353 -6.28 1.88 -1.79
CA PRO A 353 -4.88 1.87 -2.15
C PRO A 353 -4.22 0.50 -1.91
N CYS A 354 -5.00 -0.55 -1.63
CA CYS A 354 -4.53 -1.79 -1.01
C CYS A 354 -5.11 -3.02 -1.70
N THR A 355 -4.24 -3.96 -2.05
CA THR A 355 -4.66 -5.27 -2.60
C THR A 355 -5.24 -6.19 -1.53
N ALA A 356 -4.74 -6.14 -0.29
CA ALA A 356 -5.22 -6.99 0.80
C ALA A 356 -6.68 -6.67 1.20
N LYS A 357 -7.20 -5.47 0.85
CA LYS A 357 -8.62 -5.13 1.04
C LYS A 357 -9.57 -5.99 0.20
N LYS A 358 -9.13 -6.45 -0.98
CA LYS A 358 -9.87 -7.46 -1.80
C LYS A 358 -10.03 -8.80 -1.06
N TYR A 359 -9.03 -9.18 -0.26
CA TYR A 359 -9.17 -10.37 0.59
C TYR A 359 -10.07 -10.10 1.79
N GLU A 360 -9.93 -8.93 2.42
CA GLU A 360 -10.75 -8.57 3.60
C GLU A 360 -12.25 -8.58 3.28
N CYS A 361 -12.69 -8.05 2.14
CA CYS A 361 -14.12 -8.10 1.78
C CYS A 361 -14.62 -9.52 1.48
N SER A 362 -13.73 -10.42 1.06
CA SER A 362 -14.08 -11.82 0.79
C SER A 362 -14.19 -12.70 2.05
N ARG A 363 -13.82 -12.17 3.22
CA ARG A 363 -13.86 -12.92 4.48
C ARG A 363 -15.30 -13.38 4.81
N PRO A 364 -15.52 -14.66 5.17
CA PRO A 364 -16.87 -15.17 5.44
C PRO A 364 -17.65 -14.37 6.49
N GLU A 365 -16.97 -13.85 7.50
CA GLU A 365 -17.53 -13.08 8.62
C GLU A 365 -17.94 -11.64 8.28
N MET A 366 -17.58 -11.11 7.11
CA MET A 366 -17.90 -9.72 6.72
C MET A 366 -19.30 -9.62 6.12
N ASN A 367 -20.31 -9.82 6.97
CA ASN A 367 -21.72 -9.85 6.58
C ASN A 367 -22.73 -9.44 7.68
N ASP A 368 -22.34 -8.63 8.66
CA ASP A 368 -23.22 -8.28 9.80
C ASP A 368 -24.44 -7.44 9.40
N SER A 369 -24.41 -6.81 8.23
CA SER A 369 -25.59 -6.16 7.65
C SER A 369 -26.69 -7.14 7.20
N GLY A 370 -26.44 -8.45 7.24
CA GLY A 370 -27.28 -9.48 6.60
C GLY A 370 -26.97 -9.68 5.11
N PHE A 371 -26.12 -8.82 4.54
CA PHE A 371 -25.59 -8.92 3.19
C PHE A 371 -24.07 -8.99 3.26
N ARG A 372 -23.40 -9.22 2.12
CA ARG A 372 -21.97 -8.97 2.03
C ARG A 372 -21.72 -7.48 2.31
N ASP A 373 -20.92 -7.15 3.33
CA ASP A 373 -20.70 -5.76 3.76
C ASP A 373 -20.09 -4.92 2.61
N VAL A 374 -19.02 -5.44 1.97
CA VAL A 374 -18.41 -4.85 0.78
C VAL A 374 -18.40 -5.87 -0.36
N ASP A 375 -19.11 -5.56 -1.43
CA ASP A 375 -19.32 -6.45 -2.58
C ASP A 375 -18.08 -6.52 -3.49
N LEU A 376 -17.37 -5.39 -3.64
CA LEU A 376 -16.24 -5.28 -4.56
C LEU A 376 -15.18 -4.30 -4.06
N VAL A 377 -13.91 -4.59 -4.33
CA VAL A 377 -12.79 -3.68 -4.04
C VAL A 377 -12.02 -3.39 -5.32
N ILE A 378 -11.90 -2.11 -5.64
CA ILE A 378 -11.20 -1.60 -6.82
C ILE A 378 -10.00 -0.78 -6.36
N THR A 379 -8.83 -1.05 -6.92
CA THR A 379 -7.61 -0.33 -6.55
C THR A 379 -7.53 1.07 -7.19
N THR A 380 -6.67 1.94 -6.65
CA THR A 380 -6.37 3.24 -7.28
C THR A 380 -5.95 3.10 -8.76
N ARG A 381 -5.16 2.06 -9.09
CA ARG A 381 -4.77 1.79 -10.49
C ARG A 381 -5.93 1.39 -11.38
N GLU A 382 -6.87 0.59 -10.86
CA GLU A 382 -8.05 0.16 -11.61
C GLU A 382 -8.98 1.35 -11.92
N ILE A 383 -9.24 2.24 -10.96
CA ILE A 383 -9.95 3.51 -11.22
C ILE A 383 -9.17 4.38 -12.20
N GLY A 384 -7.85 4.48 -12.04
CA GLY A 384 -6.98 5.18 -12.98
C GLY A 384 -7.11 4.69 -14.43
N ARG A 385 -7.22 3.37 -14.63
CA ARG A 385 -7.50 2.77 -15.95
C ARG A 385 -8.86 3.18 -16.48
N LEU A 386 -9.90 3.15 -15.67
CA LEU A 386 -11.25 3.59 -16.05
C LEU A 386 -11.29 5.08 -16.41
N PHE A 387 -10.59 5.94 -15.67
CA PHE A 387 -10.46 7.36 -16.00
C PHE A 387 -9.71 7.62 -17.30
N ARG A 388 -8.66 6.86 -17.61
CA ARG A 388 -8.01 6.95 -18.92
C ARG A 388 -8.91 6.46 -20.05
N MET A 389 -9.77 5.46 -19.78
CA MET A 389 -10.72 4.93 -20.75
C MET A 389 -11.86 5.92 -21.05
N SER A 390 -12.28 6.74 -20.08
CA SER A 390 -13.41 7.67 -20.24
C SER A 390 -13.11 8.88 -21.12
N GLY A 391 -11.83 9.21 -21.35
CA GLY A 391 -11.42 10.36 -22.17
C GLY A 391 -11.72 11.73 -21.54
N ILE A 392 -11.99 11.78 -20.23
CA ILE A 392 -12.32 13.01 -19.49
C ILE A 392 -11.07 13.88 -19.29
N ASP A 393 -11.21 15.18 -19.52
CA ASP A 393 -10.22 16.18 -19.11
C ASP A 393 -10.53 16.67 -17.68
N PHE A 394 -9.82 16.10 -16.70
CA PHE A 394 -10.00 16.42 -15.28
C PHE A 394 -9.68 17.89 -14.93
N ASN A 395 -8.98 18.63 -15.78
CA ASN A 395 -8.75 20.06 -15.58
C ASN A 395 -9.99 20.91 -15.94
N LYS A 396 -10.96 20.34 -16.66
CA LYS A 396 -12.16 21.03 -17.12
C LYS A 396 -13.46 20.47 -16.54
N LEU A 397 -13.40 19.32 -15.88
CA LEU A 397 -14.55 18.70 -15.27
C LEU A 397 -15.04 19.56 -14.10
N ALA A 398 -16.32 19.94 -14.12
CA ALA A 398 -16.93 20.63 -13.00
C ALA A 398 -17.00 19.68 -11.79
N GLY A 399 -16.63 20.18 -10.61
CA GLY A 399 -16.69 19.42 -9.37
C GLY A 399 -18.13 19.07 -8.96
N SER A 400 -18.25 18.00 -8.18
CA SER A 400 -19.51 17.56 -7.58
C SER A 400 -19.29 17.11 -6.14
N ASN A 401 -20.25 17.38 -5.27
CA ASN A 401 -20.14 17.04 -3.85
C ASN A 401 -20.32 15.54 -3.60
N PHE A 402 -19.81 15.07 -2.46
CA PHE A 402 -20.21 13.77 -1.92
C PHE A 402 -21.71 13.73 -1.62
N ASP A 403 -22.29 12.53 -1.67
CA ASP A 403 -23.66 12.30 -1.21
C ASP A 403 -23.71 12.33 0.33
N SER A 404 -24.87 12.71 0.89
CA SER A 404 -25.04 12.93 2.33
C SER A 404 -25.10 11.64 3.16
N TRP A 405 -25.09 11.82 4.48
CA TRP A 405 -25.25 10.80 5.54
C TRP A 405 -24.02 9.95 5.82
N MET A 406 -23.11 9.81 4.86
CA MET A 406 -21.79 9.19 5.03
C MET A 406 -20.73 9.87 4.14
N GLY A 407 -20.90 11.18 3.92
CA GLY A 407 -20.07 11.99 3.02
C GLY A 407 -19.16 12.97 3.76
N ALA A 408 -19.55 13.40 4.97
CA ALA A 408 -18.76 14.33 5.77
C ALA A 408 -17.58 13.62 6.46
N TYR A 409 -16.45 14.31 6.51
CA TYR A 409 -15.23 13.79 7.15
C TYR A 409 -14.43 14.91 7.83
N THR A 410 -13.50 14.50 8.68
CA THR A 410 -12.59 15.41 9.39
C THR A 410 -11.15 15.24 8.93
N GLY A 411 -10.30 16.23 9.24
CA GLY A 411 -8.85 16.13 9.06
C GLY A 411 -8.22 14.92 9.78
N ALA A 412 -8.79 14.47 10.91
CA ALA A 412 -8.34 13.25 11.60
C ALA A 412 -8.55 11.99 10.72
N ALA A 413 -9.66 11.90 10.00
CA ALA A 413 -9.89 10.80 9.07
C ALA A 413 -9.01 10.88 7.82
N VAL A 414 -8.63 12.08 7.36
CA VAL A 414 -7.72 12.25 6.21
C VAL A 414 -6.37 11.59 6.47
N ILE A 415 -5.82 11.78 7.67
CA ILE A 415 -4.46 11.33 7.99
C ILE A 415 -4.32 9.81 8.16
N PHE A 416 -5.42 9.04 8.24
CA PHE A 416 -5.40 7.57 8.25
C PHE A 416 -4.59 6.94 7.11
N GLY A 417 -4.46 7.65 5.99
CA GLY A 417 -3.67 7.19 4.84
C GLY A 417 -2.16 7.08 5.13
N ALA A 418 -1.65 7.82 6.11
CA ALA A 418 -0.24 7.88 6.48
C ALA A 418 0.06 7.00 7.72
N SER A 419 1.27 6.45 7.80
CA SER A 419 1.72 5.77 9.02
C SER A 419 1.79 6.75 10.19
N GLY A 420 1.11 6.41 11.29
CA GLY A 420 0.96 7.23 12.49
C GLY A 420 -0.26 8.13 12.48
N GLY A 421 -1.00 8.18 11.37
CA GLY A 421 -2.20 8.99 11.27
C GLY A 421 -3.39 8.42 12.03
N VAL A 422 -3.51 7.09 12.14
CA VAL A 422 -4.56 6.47 12.97
C VAL A 422 -4.29 6.76 14.44
N MET A 423 -3.05 6.64 14.87
CA MET A 423 -2.59 7.00 16.21
C MET A 423 -2.84 8.47 16.50
N GLU A 424 -2.43 9.38 15.61
CA GLU A 424 -2.67 10.82 15.78
C GLU A 424 -4.17 11.14 15.88
N ALA A 425 -5.00 10.54 15.03
CA ALA A 425 -6.45 10.70 15.07
C ALA A 425 -7.07 10.15 16.38
N ALA A 426 -6.60 9.00 16.86
CA ALA A 426 -7.01 8.42 18.13
C ALA A 426 -6.65 9.33 19.30
N LEU A 427 -5.42 9.84 19.35
CA LEU A 427 -4.96 10.74 20.41
C LEU A 427 -5.74 12.05 20.46
N ARG A 428 -6.09 12.63 19.29
CA ARG A 428 -6.94 13.84 19.21
C ARG A 428 -8.29 13.64 19.91
N THR A 429 -8.90 12.47 19.76
CA THR A 429 -10.22 12.17 20.32
C THR A 429 -10.13 11.72 21.78
N VAL A 430 -9.27 10.75 22.08
CA VAL A 430 -9.12 10.16 23.41
C VAL A 430 -8.73 11.22 24.45
N TYR A 431 -7.86 12.17 24.10
CA TYR A 431 -7.47 13.25 25.00
C TYR A 431 -8.67 14.04 25.50
N GLU A 432 -9.53 14.53 24.62
CA GLU A 432 -10.68 15.35 25.03
C GLU A 432 -11.74 14.53 25.77
N VAL A 433 -11.97 13.27 25.35
CA VAL A 433 -12.92 12.37 26.00
C VAL A 433 -12.52 12.09 27.45
N VAL A 434 -11.22 11.90 27.74
CA VAL A 434 -10.75 11.58 29.10
C VAL A 434 -10.56 12.82 29.96
N THR A 435 -9.97 13.87 29.40
CA THR A 435 -9.62 15.08 30.18
C THR A 435 -10.81 16.01 30.36
N GLY A 436 -11.81 15.95 29.47
CA GLY A 436 -12.87 16.96 29.37
C GLY A 436 -12.36 18.34 28.96
N GLN A 437 -11.09 18.45 28.54
CA GLN A 437 -10.43 19.68 28.13
C GLN A 437 -10.30 19.72 26.62
N THR A 438 -10.43 20.91 26.03
CA THR A 438 -10.19 21.11 24.60
C THR A 438 -8.70 20.99 24.29
N LEU A 439 -8.36 20.13 23.34
CA LEU A 439 -7.02 19.99 22.79
C LEU A 439 -6.76 21.15 21.82
N GLU A 440 -6.01 22.16 22.27
CA GLU A 440 -5.69 23.34 21.45
C GLU A 440 -4.76 23.01 20.27
N ASN A 441 -3.74 22.15 20.51
CA ASN A 441 -2.82 21.71 19.46
C ASN A 441 -3.11 20.25 19.08
N VAL A 442 -3.71 20.07 17.90
CA VAL A 442 -4.07 18.75 17.36
C VAL A 442 -2.92 18.04 16.63
N ASN A 443 -1.77 18.70 16.44
CA ASN A 443 -0.65 18.16 15.69
C ASN A 443 0.27 17.32 16.58
N PHE A 444 0.26 16.00 16.40
CA PHE A 444 1.18 15.07 17.07
C PHE A 444 2.36 14.72 16.16
N GLU A 445 3.25 15.68 15.89
CA GLU A 445 4.32 15.53 14.89
C GLU A 445 5.23 14.30 15.12
N VAL A 446 5.39 13.87 16.36
CA VAL A 446 6.18 12.69 16.75
C VAL A 446 5.66 11.39 16.12
N THR A 447 4.37 11.30 15.79
CA THR A 447 3.79 10.11 15.16
C THR A 447 3.99 10.11 13.64
N ARG A 448 4.38 11.24 13.04
CA ARG A 448 4.42 11.43 11.59
C ARG A 448 5.69 10.87 10.96
N GLY A 449 5.70 10.75 9.64
CA GLY A 449 6.88 10.35 8.85
C GLY A 449 7.01 8.85 8.60
N ILE A 450 8.12 8.46 7.96
CA ILE A 450 8.38 7.11 7.41
C ILE A 450 9.38 6.29 8.23
N GLN A 451 9.78 6.78 9.40
CA GLN A 451 10.65 6.06 10.34
C GLN A 451 10.01 4.72 10.74
N GLY A 452 10.84 3.71 11.01
CA GLY A 452 10.40 2.32 11.18
C GLY A 452 9.50 2.10 12.39
N ILE A 453 9.97 2.46 13.58
CA ILE A 453 9.19 2.51 14.82
C ILE A 453 9.22 3.96 15.31
N LYS A 454 8.06 4.46 15.72
CA LYS A 454 7.88 5.78 16.34
C LYS A 454 7.16 5.57 17.66
N GLU A 455 7.50 6.38 18.65
CA GLU A 455 7.01 6.24 20.02
C GLU A 455 6.55 7.60 20.52
N ALA A 456 5.48 7.60 21.33
CA ALA A 456 5.00 8.80 22.00
C ALA A 456 4.39 8.44 23.35
N GLU A 457 4.30 9.44 24.22
CA GLU A 457 3.57 9.34 25.49
C GLU A 457 2.57 10.49 25.56
N VAL A 458 1.37 10.20 26.03
CA VAL A 458 0.31 11.19 26.23
C VAL A 458 -0.23 11.08 27.64
N ASP A 459 -0.26 12.20 28.36
CA ASP A 459 -0.85 12.29 29.69
C ASP A 459 -2.36 12.51 29.59
N LEU A 460 -3.13 11.51 30.02
CA LEU A 460 -4.59 11.55 30.10
C LEU A 460 -5.01 11.82 31.55
N ASN A 461 -4.82 13.05 32.01
CA ASN A 461 -5.19 13.52 33.35
C ASN A 461 -4.57 12.69 34.50
N GLY A 462 -3.25 12.51 34.46
CA GLY A 462 -2.45 11.76 35.43
C GLY A 462 -2.18 10.30 35.04
N THR A 463 -2.80 9.79 33.97
CA THR A 463 -2.51 8.47 33.41
C THR A 463 -1.67 8.62 32.15
N VAL A 464 -0.38 8.26 32.23
CA VAL A 464 0.54 8.32 31.07
C VAL A 464 0.31 7.11 30.15
N VAL A 465 -0.27 7.35 28.98
CA VAL A 465 -0.48 6.35 27.93
C VAL A 465 0.71 6.37 26.97
N LYS A 466 1.50 5.30 27.02
CA LYS A 466 2.58 5.04 26.07
C LYS A 466 2.08 4.38 24.80
N VAL A 467 2.44 4.93 23.64
CA VAL A 467 2.00 4.44 22.34
C VAL A 467 3.18 4.20 21.40
N ALA A 468 3.01 3.24 20.48
CA ALA A 468 3.98 2.99 19.41
C ALA A 468 3.30 2.89 18.04
N ILE A 469 4.08 3.18 16.99
CA ILE A 469 3.65 3.08 15.60
C ILE A 469 4.70 2.26 14.86
N ALA A 470 4.29 1.11 14.32
CA ALA A 470 5.10 0.33 13.39
C ALA A 470 4.77 0.66 11.94
N ASN A 471 5.74 1.26 11.25
CA ASN A 471 5.69 1.50 9.82
C ASN A 471 6.29 0.32 9.05
N GLY A 472 5.46 -0.62 8.62
CA GLY A 472 5.88 -1.82 7.91
C GLY A 472 6.00 -3.05 8.81
N LEU A 473 5.76 -4.22 8.21
CA LEU A 473 5.64 -5.47 8.95
C LEU A 473 6.93 -5.98 9.61
N ALA A 474 8.12 -5.62 9.10
CA ALA A 474 9.37 -5.95 9.79
C ALA A 474 9.48 -5.25 11.16
N ASN A 475 9.04 -3.99 11.24
CA ASN A 475 9.00 -3.23 12.48
C ASN A 475 7.87 -3.72 13.40
N ALA A 476 6.73 -4.12 12.81
CA ALA A 476 5.65 -4.76 13.55
C ALA A 476 6.14 -6.04 14.25
N ARG A 477 6.93 -6.87 13.56
CA ARG A 477 7.50 -8.09 14.13
C ARG A 477 8.31 -7.81 15.39
N GLN A 478 9.13 -6.76 15.38
CA GLN A 478 9.91 -6.35 16.56
C GLN A 478 9.00 -6.03 17.75
N LEU A 479 7.99 -5.17 17.57
CA LEU A 479 7.05 -4.82 18.66
C LEU A 479 6.25 -6.04 19.13
N MET A 480 5.85 -6.92 18.22
CA MET A 480 5.10 -8.12 18.57
C MET A 480 5.93 -9.11 19.38
N ASP A 481 7.22 -9.25 19.08
CA ASP A 481 8.12 -10.10 19.86
C ASP A 481 8.36 -9.52 21.27
N GLU A 482 8.42 -8.19 21.42
CA GLU A 482 8.48 -7.51 22.72
C GLU A 482 7.19 -7.72 23.55
N VAL A 483 6.03 -7.68 22.90
CA VAL A 483 4.73 -7.95 23.55
C VAL A 483 4.64 -9.40 24.00
N ARG A 484 4.97 -10.36 23.11
CA ARG A 484 4.99 -11.79 23.45
C ARG A 484 5.96 -12.10 24.58
N ALA A 485 7.09 -11.40 24.66
CA ALA A 485 8.08 -11.56 25.73
C ALA A 485 7.64 -10.90 27.06
N GLY A 486 6.54 -10.14 27.07
CA GLY A 486 6.08 -9.39 28.25
C GLY A 486 6.95 -8.18 28.60
N THR A 487 7.77 -7.69 27.64
CA THR A 487 8.69 -6.55 27.86
C THR A 487 8.20 -5.25 27.25
N SER A 488 7.13 -5.28 26.44
CA SER A 488 6.55 -4.10 25.81
C SER A 488 6.03 -3.09 26.85
N PRO A 489 6.46 -1.81 26.81
CA PRO A 489 5.97 -0.77 27.71
C PRO A 489 4.68 -0.10 27.22
N TYR A 490 4.19 -0.43 26.02
CA TYR A 490 3.10 0.29 25.37
C TYR A 490 1.73 -0.18 25.83
N HIS A 491 0.76 0.72 25.71
CA HIS A 491 -0.66 0.44 25.94
C HIS A 491 -1.44 0.36 24.63
N PHE A 492 -1.00 1.09 23.60
CA PHE A 492 -1.64 1.10 22.28
C PHE A 492 -0.60 1.14 21.17
N ILE A 493 -0.75 0.28 20.16
CA ILE A 493 0.22 0.14 19.08
C ILE A 493 -0.51 0.18 17.73
N GLU A 494 -0.19 1.19 16.91
CA GLU A 494 -0.61 1.24 15.51
C GLU A 494 0.32 0.40 14.65
N ILE A 495 -0.24 -0.46 13.80
CA ILE A 495 0.54 -1.26 12.85
C ILE A 495 -0.01 -1.10 11.44
N MET A 496 0.83 -0.51 10.58
CA MET A 496 0.57 -0.43 9.14
C MET A 496 1.48 -1.41 8.39
N ALA A 497 0.89 -2.26 7.55
CA ALA A 497 1.68 -3.27 6.84
C ALA A 497 2.64 -2.66 5.81
N CYS A 498 2.22 -1.59 5.14
CA CYS A 498 2.95 -0.99 4.03
C CYS A 498 3.82 0.17 4.52
N PRO A 499 5.07 0.31 4.03
CA PRO A 499 5.90 1.47 4.35
C PRO A 499 5.21 2.77 3.91
N GLY A 500 5.15 3.75 4.81
CA GLY A 500 4.42 5.01 4.64
C GLY A 500 2.93 4.92 4.95
N GLY A 501 2.42 3.76 5.41
CA GLY A 501 0.99 3.53 5.59
C GLY A 501 0.28 3.15 4.29
N CYS A 502 -1.03 3.37 4.24
CA CYS A 502 -1.86 3.09 3.06
C CYS A 502 -1.43 3.87 1.81
N ILE A 503 -0.76 5.02 1.96
CA ILE A 503 -0.12 5.79 0.88
C ILE A 503 0.88 4.96 0.07
N GLY A 504 1.58 4.03 0.72
CA GLY A 504 2.50 3.09 0.09
C GLY A 504 1.87 1.75 -0.24
N GLY A 505 0.54 1.63 -0.16
CA GLY A 505 -0.20 0.38 -0.33
C GLY A 505 -0.09 -0.21 -1.74
N GLY A 506 -0.13 -1.54 -1.82
CA GLY A 506 0.12 -2.28 -3.07
C GLY A 506 -0.86 -2.01 -4.22
N GLY A 507 -1.96 -1.28 -4.02
CA GLY A 507 -2.95 -0.87 -5.03
C GLY A 507 -2.73 0.55 -5.59
N GLN A 508 -1.74 1.29 -5.08
CA GLN A 508 -1.44 2.66 -5.50
C GLN A 508 -0.74 2.75 -6.86
N PRO A 509 -0.68 3.93 -7.52
CA PRO A 509 0.15 4.12 -8.70
C PRO A 509 1.57 3.60 -8.46
N ILE A 510 2.17 2.97 -9.47
CA ILE A 510 3.44 2.24 -9.32
C ILE A 510 4.56 3.19 -8.87
N THR A 511 4.85 3.16 -7.58
CA THR A 511 5.94 3.92 -6.96
C THR A 511 7.26 3.14 -7.00
N LYS A 512 8.32 3.77 -7.51
CA LYS A 512 9.68 3.18 -7.56
C LYS A 512 10.50 3.37 -6.30
N ILE A 513 10.24 4.44 -5.53
CA ILE A 513 11.06 4.82 -4.38
C ILE A 513 10.24 5.45 -3.24
N ASN A 514 10.75 5.34 -2.01
CA ASN A 514 10.15 5.90 -0.81
C ASN A 514 9.97 7.42 -0.85
N ALA A 515 10.78 8.16 -1.60
CA ALA A 515 10.64 9.62 -1.74
C ALA A 515 9.22 10.02 -2.21
N LYS A 516 8.63 9.25 -3.13
CA LYS A 516 7.26 9.48 -3.60
C LYS A 516 6.20 9.17 -2.53
N ARG A 517 6.49 8.24 -1.61
CA ARG A 517 5.61 7.96 -0.45
C ARG A 517 5.64 9.14 0.51
N VAL A 518 6.81 9.73 0.75
CA VAL A 518 6.96 10.94 1.57
C VAL A 518 6.22 12.12 0.94
N GLU A 519 6.34 12.32 -0.37
CA GLU A 519 5.58 13.35 -1.10
C GLU A 519 4.06 13.21 -0.87
N ARG A 520 3.52 11.99 -1.03
CA ARG A 520 2.10 11.71 -0.75
C ARG A 520 1.71 11.90 0.72
N ILE A 521 2.59 11.56 1.67
CA ILE A 521 2.35 11.79 3.11
C ILE A 521 2.20 13.29 3.38
N ASN A 522 3.10 14.10 2.83
CA ASN A 522 3.05 15.55 3.03
C ASN A 522 1.73 16.14 2.50
N GLN A 523 1.25 15.69 1.33
CA GLN A 523 -0.02 16.16 0.77
C GLN A 523 -1.25 15.78 1.61
N ILE A 524 -1.23 14.61 2.27
CA ILE A 524 -2.30 14.24 3.21
C ILE A 524 -2.37 15.22 4.38
N TYR A 525 -1.24 15.67 4.91
CA TYR A 525 -1.22 16.62 6.03
C TYR A 525 -1.57 18.05 5.62
N VAL A 526 -1.20 18.48 4.40
CA VAL A 526 -1.66 19.76 3.83
C VAL A 526 -3.19 19.82 3.83
N GLU A 527 -3.84 18.70 3.52
CA GLU A 527 -5.29 18.68 3.49
C GLU A 527 -5.93 18.60 4.89
N ASP A 528 -5.35 17.84 5.82
CA ASP A 528 -5.78 17.89 7.23
C ASP A 528 -5.74 19.33 7.78
N GLU A 529 -4.70 20.09 7.46
CA GLU A 529 -4.58 21.51 7.84
C GLU A 529 -5.64 22.41 7.17
N ALA A 530 -6.11 22.05 5.99
CA ALA A 530 -7.16 22.79 5.28
C ALA A 530 -8.58 22.46 5.77
N CYS A 531 -8.76 21.35 6.48
CA CYS A 531 -10.06 20.96 7.02
C CYS A 531 -10.52 21.89 8.16
N GLN A 532 -11.79 22.30 8.12
CA GLN A 532 -12.40 23.09 9.19
C GLN A 532 -12.56 22.29 10.50
N ILE A 533 -12.86 21.01 10.38
CA ILE A 533 -13.01 20.08 11.50
C ILE A 533 -11.88 19.07 11.43
N ARG A 534 -11.11 18.93 12.51
CA ARG A 534 -9.88 18.11 12.53
C ARG A 534 -9.88 17.02 13.61
N LYS A 535 -11.01 16.79 14.27
CA LYS A 535 -11.19 15.77 15.32
C LYS A 535 -12.42 14.93 15.02
N SER A 536 -12.27 13.61 15.09
CA SER A 536 -13.31 12.66 14.64
C SER A 536 -14.63 12.81 15.39
N HIS A 537 -14.60 13.04 16.71
CA HIS A 537 -15.80 13.27 17.52
C HIS A 537 -16.52 14.59 17.24
N GLU A 538 -15.95 15.48 16.43
CA GLU A 538 -16.58 16.73 16.02
C GLU A 538 -17.34 16.61 14.68
N ASN A 539 -17.21 15.48 13.97
CA ASN A 539 -17.90 15.24 12.71
C ASN A 539 -19.44 15.25 12.90
N PRO A 540 -20.19 16.13 12.22
CA PRO A 540 -21.63 16.27 12.43
C PRO A 540 -22.43 15.03 12.00
N GLU A 541 -22.06 14.37 10.90
CA GLU A 541 -22.76 13.16 10.46
C GLU A 541 -22.47 11.98 11.40
N VAL A 542 -21.27 11.93 11.98
CA VAL A 542 -20.90 10.93 12.99
C VAL A 542 -21.68 11.14 14.29
N LYS A 543 -21.88 12.38 14.72
CA LYS A 543 -22.76 12.67 15.87
C LYS A 543 -24.19 12.22 15.59
N ALA A 544 -24.71 12.52 14.40
CA ALA A 544 -26.06 12.14 14.00
C ALA A 544 -26.27 10.62 14.00
N ILE A 545 -25.32 9.83 13.47
CA ILE A 545 -25.48 8.36 13.46
C ILE A 545 -25.46 7.77 14.88
N TYR A 546 -24.66 8.31 15.81
CA TYR A 546 -24.75 7.87 17.21
C TYR A 546 -26.04 8.33 17.88
N GLU A 547 -26.52 9.54 17.64
CA GLU A 547 -27.76 10.00 18.24
C GLU A 547 -28.97 9.19 17.77
N GLU A 548 -29.02 8.88 16.47
CA GLU A 548 -30.23 8.36 15.82
C GLU A 548 -30.23 6.85 15.61
N PHE A 549 -29.06 6.20 15.50
CA PHE A 549 -28.95 4.80 15.07
C PHE A 549 -28.06 3.94 15.97
N LEU A 550 -26.81 4.32 16.24
CA LEU A 550 -25.87 3.48 17.02
C LEU A 550 -25.99 3.65 18.54
N HIS A 551 -26.56 4.78 18.99
CA HIS A 551 -26.76 5.21 20.37
C HIS A 551 -25.48 5.50 21.17
N GLU A 552 -24.57 4.53 21.29
CA GLU A 552 -23.33 4.69 22.05
C GLU A 552 -22.18 3.84 21.46
N PRO A 553 -20.92 4.30 21.55
CA PRO A 553 -19.75 3.48 21.25
C PRO A 553 -19.70 2.25 22.18
N LEU A 554 -19.32 1.10 21.64
CA LEU A 554 -19.29 -0.21 22.31
C LEU A 554 -20.66 -0.70 22.84
N GLY A 555 -21.76 -0.05 22.48
CA GLY A 555 -23.13 -0.50 22.74
C GLY A 555 -23.52 -1.71 21.90
N HIS A 556 -24.72 -2.26 22.13
CA HIS A 556 -25.15 -3.48 21.44
C HIS A 556 -25.17 -3.34 19.90
N GLN A 557 -25.70 -2.22 19.38
CA GLN A 557 -25.86 -2.02 17.94
C GLN A 557 -24.54 -1.67 17.24
N SER A 558 -23.73 -0.79 17.82
CA SER A 558 -22.37 -0.51 17.34
C SER A 558 -21.49 -1.75 17.39
N HIS A 559 -21.54 -2.52 18.48
CA HIS A 559 -20.76 -3.76 18.59
C HIS A 559 -21.20 -4.83 17.58
N HIS A 560 -22.50 -4.93 17.26
CA HIS A 560 -22.97 -5.87 16.24
C HIS A 560 -22.50 -5.50 14.83
N LEU A 561 -22.59 -4.23 14.44
CA LEU A 561 -22.33 -3.82 13.06
C LEU A 561 -20.86 -3.46 12.79
N LEU A 562 -20.18 -2.92 13.79
CA LEU A 562 -18.88 -2.26 13.64
C LEU A 562 -17.71 -3.04 14.24
N HIS A 563 -17.96 -4.18 14.89
CA HIS A 563 -16.91 -5.01 15.47
C HIS A 563 -16.84 -6.40 14.82
N THR A 564 -15.71 -7.06 14.99
CA THR A 564 -15.39 -8.38 14.44
C THR A 564 -14.40 -9.09 15.36
N HIS A 565 -14.19 -10.37 15.10
CA HIS A 565 -13.14 -11.17 15.73
C HIS A 565 -12.27 -11.83 14.67
N TYR A 566 -11.05 -12.18 15.05
CA TYR A 566 -10.07 -12.82 14.18
C TYR A 566 -9.75 -14.21 14.70
N THR A 567 -9.39 -15.12 13.79
CA THR A 567 -9.08 -16.51 14.14
C THR A 567 -7.72 -16.93 13.61
N PRO A 568 -6.99 -17.82 14.31
CA PRO A 568 -5.71 -18.32 13.85
C PRO A 568 -5.80 -18.95 12.46
N LYS A 569 -4.81 -18.69 11.60
CA LYS A 569 -4.68 -19.30 10.28
C LYS A 569 -3.53 -20.29 10.24
N SER A 570 -3.83 -21.51 9.82
CA SER A 570 -2.81 -22.53 9.54
C SER A 570 -2.22 -22.33 8.14
N LYS A 571 -1.53 -21.19 7.94
CA LYS A 571 -0.69 -20.99 6.76
C LYS A 571 0.65 -21.69 6.98
N LYS A 572 1.20 -22.27 5.92
CA LYS A 572 2.42 -23.05 6.02
C LYS A 572 3.63 -22.12 5.96
N ALA A 573 4.08 -21.67 7.13
CA ALA A 573 5.29 -20.86 7.31
C ALA A 573 6.51 -21.73 7.65
N LEU A 574 7.70 -21.24 7.29
CA LEU A 574 8.99 -21.84 7.64
C LEU A 574 9.54 -21.23 8.92
#